data_AF-A0A7W8NFV6-F1
#
_entry.id   AF-A0A7W8NFV6-F1
#
_cell.length_a   1.000
_cell.length_b   1.000
_cell.length_c   1.000
_cell.angle_alpha   90.00
_cell.angle_beta   90.00
_cell.angle_gamma   90.00
#
_symmetry.space_group_name_H-M   'P 1'
#
loop_
_entity.id
_entity.type
_entity.pdbx_description
1 polymer ?
#
loop_
_entity_poly.entity_id
_entity_poly.type
_entity_poly.pdbx_seq_one_letter_code
_entity_poly.pdbx_strand_id
1 'polypeptide(L)' 'MKAVQQAVEVSLTPAGGLERLIWQGRAYAIQGVLDQWRYGGRWWRGEAPRDCFLVQAGGLLAELHHEDGGVWWLARIQD' A
#
# COMPACT_ATOMS: atom_id res chain seq x y z
N MET A 1 -7.98 -12.11 -1.45
CA MET A 1 -6.81 -11.54 -0.75
C MET A 1 -6.85 -11.82 0.76
N LYS A 2 -5.75 -12.32 1.32
CA LYS A 2 -5.48 -12.56 2.75
C LYS A 2 -5.07 -11.25 3.44
N ALA A 3 -5.52 -11.01 4.67
CA ALA A 3 -5.09 -9.85 5.46
C ALA A 3 -3.67 -10.05 6.01
N VAL A 4 -2.85 -9.00 5.96
CA VAL A 4 -1.45 -9.02 6.42
C VAL A 4 -1.23 -7.98 7.52
N GLN A 5 -1.66 -6.74 7.28
CA GLN A 5 -1.58 -5.61 8.23
C GLN A 5 -0.16 -5.41 8.80
N GLN A 6 0.82 -5.28 7.91
CA GLN A 6 2.23 -5.08 8.28
C GLN A 6 2.72 -3.74 7.75
N ALA A 7 3.49 -3.02 8.56
CA ALA A 7 4.22 -1.84 8.08
C ALA A 7 5.27 -2.28 7.06
N VAL A 8 5.38 -1.55 5.96
CA VAL A 8 6.28 -1.85 4.85
C VAL A 8 6.92 -0.56 4.34
N GLU A 9 7.99 -0.72 3.57
CA GLU A 9 8.57 0.41 2.85
C GLU A 9 8.08 0.42 1.41
N VAL A 10 7.69 1.59 0.94
CA VAL A 10 7.31 1.83 -0.46
C VAL A 10 8.15 2.97 -1.00
N SER A 11 8.91 2.73 -2.07
CA SER A 11 9.60 3.80 -2.79
C SER A 11 8.69 4.41 -3.84
N LEU A 12 8.88 5.71 -4.07
CA LEU A 12 8.21 6.47 -5.10
C LEU A 12 9.20 6.79 -6.22
N THR A 13 8.71 6.83 -7.45
CA THR A 13 9.42 7.42 -8.58
C THR A 13 9.59 8.93 -8.36
N PRO A 14 10.51 9.61 -9.08
CA PRO A 14 10.65 11.07 -9.04
C PRO A 14 9.35 11.83 -9.38
N ALA A 15 8.44 11.20 -10.13
CA ALA A 15 7.12 11.75 -10.48
C ALA A 15 6.03 11.48 -9.43
N GLY A 16 6.35 10.80 -8.33
CA GLY A 16 5.42 10.48 -7.23
C GLY A 16 4.61 9.19 -7.41
N GLY A 17 4.81 8.44 -8.50
CA GLY A 17 4.19 7.12 -8.70
C GLY A 17 4.84 6.03 -7.86
N LEU A 18 4.08 5.01 -7.44
CA LEU A 18 4.60 3.89 -6.65
C LEU A 18 5.58 3.05 -7.47
N GLU A 19 6.76 2.79 -6.94
CA GLU A 19 7.85 2.13 -7.68
C GLU A 19 8.17 0.73 -7.14
N ARG A 20 8.37 0.60 -5.82
CA ARG A 20 8.83 -0.65 -5.21
C ARG A 20 8.23 -0.84 -3.84
N LEU A 21 7.82 -2.07 -3.55
CA LEU A 21 7.43 -2.54 -2.21
C LEU A 21 8.56 -3.38 -1.62
N ILE A 22 8.98 -3.09 -0.39
CA ILE A 22 9.87 -3.96 0.38
C ILE A 22 9.05 -4.73 1.41
N TRP A 23 9.01 -6.05 1.28
CA TRP A 23 8.27 -6.93 2.20
C TRP A 23 9.03 -8.23 2.43
N GLN A 24 9.11 -8.67 3.70
CA GLN A 24 9.88 -9.85 4.14
C GLN A 24 11.35 -9.86 3.64
N GLY A 25 12.00 -8.71 3.64
CA GLY A 25 13.38 -8.56 3.16
C GLY A 25 13.54 -8.69 1.64
N ARG A 26 12.44 -8.76 0.89
CA ARG A 26 12.45 -8.85 -0.57
C ARG A 26 11.84 -7.60 -1.20
N ALA A 27 12.46 -7.15 -2.29
CA ALA A 27 11.95 -6.09 -3.14
C ALA A 27 11.01 -6.64 -4.21
N TYR A 28 9.84 -6.02 -4.35
CA TYR A 28 8.86 -6.28 -5.40
C TYR A 28 8.70 -5.00 -6.22
N ALA A 29 9.04 -5.05 -7.50
CA ALA A 29 8.79 -3.94 -8.41
C ALA A 29 7.28 -3.81 -8.64
N ILE A 30 6.74 -2.61 -8.42
CA ILE A 30 5.33 -2.31 -8.70
C ILE A 30 5.22 -2.05 -10.20
N GLN A 31 4.52 -2.93 -10.91
CA GLN A 31 4.32 -2.82 -12.36
C GLN A 31 3.16 -1.88 -12.70
N GLY A 32 2.22 -1.69 -11.77
CA GLY A 32 1.11 -0.78 -11.97
C GLY A 32 0.18 -0.68 -10.75
N VAL A 33 -0.45 0.48 -10.65
CA VAL A 33 -1.59 0.71 -9.74
C VAL A 33 -2.86 0.34 -10.52
N LEU A 34 -3.57 -0.67 -10.02
CA LEU A 34 -4.79 -1.19 -10.62
C LEU A 34 -6.03 -0.42 -10.14
N ASP A 35 -6.00 0.06 -8.90
CA ASP A 35 -7.05 0.91 -8.33
C ASP A 35 -6.47 1.82 -7.24
N GLN A 36 -7.09 2.97 -7.03
CA GLN A 36 -6.74 3.93 -5.99
C GLN A 36 -8.00 4.57 -5.43
N TRP A 37 -8.14 4.55 -4.10
CA TRP A 37 -9.25 5.18 -3.41
C TRP A 37 -8.78 5.81 -2.10
N ARG A 38 -9.53 6.81 -1.62
CA ARG A 38 -9.30 7.36 -0.28
C ARG A 38 -10.32 6.78 0.68
N TYR A 39 -9.82 6.21 1.78
CA TYR A 39 -10.67 5.75 2.87
C TYR A 39 -10.72 6.84 3.94
N GLY A 40 -11.91 7.40 4.19
CA GLY A 40 -12.10 8.53 5.09
C GLY A 40 -11.87 8.24 6.58
N GLY A 41 -11.63 6.98 6.95
CA GLY A 41 -11.51 6.60 8.35
C GLY A 41 -12.85 6.56 9.08
N ARG A 42 -12.83 6.05 10.31
CA ARG A 42 -13.89 6.31 11.29
C ARG A 42 -13.50 7.56 12.09
N TRP A 43 -13.63 8.72 11.45
CA TRP A 43 -13.21 10.00 12.03
C TRP A 43 -13.87 10.29 13.40
N TRP A 44 -15.11 9.84 13.60
CA TRP A 44 -15.81 9.92 14.89
C TRP A 44 -15.20 9.05 16.00
N ARG A 45 -14.26 8.16 15.68
CA ARG A 45 -13.44 7.37 16.63
C ARG A 45 -11.97 7.75 16.58
N GLY A 46 -11.61 8.86 15.91
CA GLY A 46 -10.23 9.31 15.77
C GLY A 46 -9.37 8.48 14.81
N GLU A 47 -9.98 7.61 13.98
CA GLU A 47 -9.24 6.92 12.92
C GLU A 47 -8.97 7.89 11.77
N ALA A 48 -7.69 8.09 11.46
CA ALA A 48 -7.25 8.96 10.38
C ALA A 48 -7.66 8.41 9.01
N PRO A 49 -7.86 9.30 8.02
CA PRO A 49 -8.02 8.88 6.64
C PRO A 49 -6.69 8.30 6.11
N ARG A 50 -6.80 7.51 5.03
CA ARG A 50 -5.64 6.92 4.35
C ARG A 50 -5.91 6.78 2.86
N ASP A 51 -4.85 6.89 2.07
CA ASP A 51 -4.88 6.56 0.66
C ASP A 51 -4.65 5.07 0.49
N CYS A 52 -5.46 4.44 -0.33
CA CYS A 52 -5.41 3.01 -0.57
C CYS A 52 -5.10 2.76 -2.04
N PHE A 53 -4.26 1.77 -2.29
CA PHE A 53 -3.80 1.39 -3.62
C PHE A 53 -3.90 -0.11 -3.77
N LEU A 54 -4.53 -0.58 -4.84
CA LEU A 54 -4.39 -1.95 -5.29
C LEU A 54 -3.29 -1.98 -6.36
N VAL A 55 -2.23 -2.75 -6.14
CA VAL A 55 -1.06 -2.77 -7.03
C VAL A 55 -0.71 -4.17 -7.49
N GLN A 56 -0.23 -4.27 -8.72
CA GLN A 56 0.48 -5.44 -9.21
C GLN A 56 1.98 -5.26 -8.90
N ALA A 57 2.55 -6.15 -8.09
CA ALA A 57 3.94 -6.08 -7.64
C ALA A 57 4.66 -7.43 -7.79
N GLY A 58 5.34 -7.63 -8.93
CA GLY A 58 5.89 -8.92 -9.31
C GLY A 58 4.77 -9.95 -9.50
N GLY A 59 4.84 -11.05 -8.75
CA GLY A 59 3.79 -12.08 -8.69
C GLY A 59 2.71 -11.81 -7.64
N LEU A 60 2.77 -10.68 -6.91
CA LEU A 60 1.81 -10.36 -5.86
C LEU A 60 0.78 -9.36 -6.36
N LEU A 61 -0.48 -9.60 -6.01
CA LEU A 61 -1.51 -8.57 -5.95
C LEU A 61 -1.55 -8.04 -4.51
N ALA A 62 -1.28 -6.76 -4.32
CA ALA A 62 -1.12 -6.17 -2.98
C ALA A 62 -2.04 -4.97 -2.78
N GLU A 63 -2.68 -4.89 -1.62
CA GLU A 63 -3.38 -3.70 -1.16
C GLU A 63 -2.46 -2.94 -0.20
N LEU A 64 -2.10 -1.71 -0.58
CA LEU A 64 -1.24 -0.81 0.19
C LEU A 64 -2.08 0.33 0.75
N HIS A 65 -1.86 0.69 2.02
CA HIS A 65 -2.41 1.91 2.62
C HIS A 65 -1.29 2.87 2.95
N HIS A 66 -1.48 4.14 2.64
CA HIS A 66 -0.63 5.25 3.04
C HIS A 66 -1.42 6.15 3.98
N GLU A 67 -1.03 6.15 5.25
CA GLU A 67 -1.63 7.03 6.24
C GLU A 67 -1.02 8.43 6.13
N ASP A 68 -1.78 9.47 6.48
CA ASP A 68 -1.33 10.87 6.42
C ASP A 68 -0.05 11.13 7.27
N GLY A 69 0.32 10.22 8.17
CA GLY A 69 1.59 10.23 8.93
C GLY A 69 2.80 9.66 8.18
N GLY A 70 2.66 9.29 6.90
CA GLY A 70 3.74 8.77 6.06
C GLY A 70 4.01 7.27 6.21
N VAL A 71 3.20 6.56 7.01
CA VAL A 71 3.35 5.13 7.22
C VAL A 71 2.68 4.36 6.09
N TRP A 72 3.41 3.44 5.50
CA TRP A 72 2.91 2.49 4.52
C TRP A 72 2.57 1.16 5.17
N TRP A 73 1.40 0.63 4.84
CA TRP A 73 0.91 -0.65 5.31
C TRP A 73 0.61 -1.58 4.14
N LEU A 74 1.13 -2.80 4.19
CA LEU A 74 0.63 -3.91 3.39
C LEU A 74 -0.61 -4.47 4.07
N ALA A 75 -1.77 -4.04 3.58
CA ALA A 75 -3.05 -4.36 4.19
C ALA A 75 -3.49 -5.79 3.87
N ARG A 76 -3.39 -6.17 2.59
CA ARG A 76 -3.80 -7.48 2.07
C ARG A 76 -2.90 -7.93 0.92
N ILE A 77 -2.80 -9.23 0.71
CA ILE A 77 -2.11 -9.84 -0.44
C ILE A 77 -2.93 -10.95 -1.08
N GLN A 78 -2.63 -11.23 -2.33
CA GLN A 78 -2.97 -12.48 -3.00
C GLN A 78 -1.77 -12.92 -3.84
N ASP A 79 -1.41 -14.19 -3.68
CA ASP A 79 -0.30 -14.91 -4.32
C ASP A 79 -0.81 -16.01 -5.25
#